data_AF-A0A418NB39-F1
#
_entry.id   AF-A0A418NB39-F1
#
_cell.length_a   1.000
_cell.length_b   1.000
_cell.length_c   1.000
_cell.angle_alpha   90.00
_cell.angle_beta   90.00
_cell.angle_gamma   90.00
#
_symmetry.space_group_name_H-M   'P 1'
#
loop_
_entity.id
_entity.type
_entity.pdbx_description
1 polymer ?
#
loop_
_entity_poly.entity_id
_entity_poly.type
_entity_poly.pdbx_seq_one_letter_code
_entity_poly.pdbx_strand_id
1 'polypeptide(L)'
;MDLRLLNNLPIENLTKENDYLGIMEKGDLIKLFLKGNQEQFSEIKMFALYGEWGSGKSTLMKYLQKELKQDFNTFFFDTWEFETDNNLSLSLLEFLISETTSAREEMAGELIGVAEKLLKGFTKSIRISFPGLSIDGKTLTEELESEKEKTFLQLKKEFKTEFVRFEDRIKAQTNKEFSIVFIDDLDRCEPQNVLNLLSALKLFFTYGQRTIFFCGVDKKAINEAVKSKYNEVVKANEYLEKIFDVSFSMPQGNNIDRLIGKYFSDTNIDNPKISHKWPIAISNFFHIIEFTNPRRLKKVLNKFQILRSIRNSTNLSSIVDKIPNINLYEGDSSSFFETILTLYFIILHEFYPDVFGTIFNLEKKSENYQKAMYDKSRYRDSTVPNKDEVIGYFSNSYLDRKINSINKNQPDEVNSFSMTISPINLKVTDFYSLLHGEHFEKTIPESKSIDYLFYKYYITNQYNIFISCPNLSRVTLNNLKSMVSHLL
;
A
#
# COMPACT_ATOMS: atom_id res chain seq x y z
N MET A 1 30.25 8.40 -1.11
CA MET A 1 29.22 7.75 -0.29
C MET A 1 28.22 7.15 -1.25
N ASP A 2 28.03 5.83 -1.23
CA ASP A 2 27.11 5.17 -2.16
C ASP A 2 25.67 5.45 -1.74
N LEU A 3 24.97 6.22 -2.56
CA LEU A 3 23.55 6.48 -2.41
C LEU A 3 22.78 5.15 -2.57
N ARG A 4 22.36 4.55 -1.47
CA ARG A 4 21.62 3.28 -1.45
C ARG A 4 20.13 3.53 -1.63
N LEU A 5 19.68 3.70 -2.88
CA LEU A 5 18.25 3.75 -3.23
C LEU A 5 17.70 2.36 -3.50
N LEU A 6 16.42 2.13 -3.16
CA LEU A 6 15.70 0.91 -3.54
C LEU A 6 14.71 1.19 -4.67
N ASN A 7 14.56 0.25 -5.60
CA ASN A 7 13.56 0.32 -6.65
C ASN A 7 12.13 0.13 -6.08
N ASN A 8 11.14 0.77 -6.71
CA ASN A 8 9.71 0.59 -6.42
C ASN A 8 9.05 -0.57 -7.18
N LEU A 9 9.76 -1.19 -8.12
CA LEU A 9 9.34 -2.41 -8.81
C LEU A 9 9.32 -3.64 -7.88
N PRO A 10 8.57 -4.70 -8.24
CA PRO A 10 8.67 -6.00 -7.60
C PRO A 10 10.12 -6.54 -7.63
N ILE A 11 10.49 -7.31 -6.61
CA ILE A 11 11.79 -8.00 -6.60
C ILE A 11 11.63 -9.32 -7.36
N GLU A 12 12.16 -9.39 -8.59
CA GLU A 12 12.08 -10.59 -9.44
C GLU A 12 12.85 -11.79 -8.85
N ASN A 13 14.03 -11.52 -8.26
CA ASN A 13 14.90 -12.53 -7.66
C ASN A 13 15.02 -12.28 -6.16
N LEU A 14 13.99 -12.69 -5.42
CA LEU A 14 13.96 -12.61 -3.97
C LEU A 14 14.98 -13.58 -3.34
N THR A 15 15.80 -13.08 -2.43
CA THR A 15 16.81 -13.81 -1.66
C THR A 15 16.75 -13.37 -0.19
N LYS A 16 17.41 -14.11 0.71
CA LYS A 16 17.49 -13.73 2.13
C LYS A 16 18.10 -12.33 2.35
N GLU A 17 18.97 -11.88 1.44
CA GLU A 17 19.66 -10.58 1.54
C GLU A 17 18.79 -9.40 1.11
N ASN A 18 17.84 -9.63 0.21
CA ASN A 18 16.96 -8.58 -0.32
C ASN A 18 15.48 -8.75 0.11
N ASP A 19 15.18 -9.76 0.94
CA ASP A 19 13.88 -9.94 1.58
C ASP A 19 13.70 -9.00 2.78
N TYR A 20 13.49 -7.73 2.45
CA TYR A 20 13.29 -6.65 3.40
C TYR A 20 11.95 -6.70 4.15
N LEU A 21 11.03 -7.58 3.74
CA LEU A 21 9.65 -7.64 4.26
C LEU A 21 9.30 -8.99 4.88
N GLY A 22 10.21 -9.97 4.84
CA GLY A 22 9.93 -11.34 5.31
C GLY A 22 8.96 -12.10 4.40
N ILE A 23 8.92 -11.76 3.11
CA ILE A 23 8.03 -12.40 2.13
C ILE A 23 8.34 -13.88 1.97
N MET A 24 9.61 -14.29 2.08
CA MET A 24 10.02 -15.67 1.83
C MET A 24 9.33 -16.65 2.80
N GLU A 25 9.18 -16.29 4.07
CA GLU A 25 8.54 -17.16 5.07
C GLU A 25 7.09 -17.50 4.68
N LYS A 26 6.31 -16.48 4.29
CA LYS A 26 4.94 -16.68 3.81
C LYS A 26 4.91 -17.45 2.48
N GLY A 27 5.82 -17.13 1.58
CA GLY A 27 5.97 -17.83 0.30
C GLY A 27 6.27 -19.32 0.49
N ASP A 28 7.18 -19.67 1.39
CA ASP A 28 7.54 -21.05 1.70
C ASP A 28 6.36 -21.83 2.29
N LEU A 29 5.55 -21.21 3.16
CA LEU A 29 4.33 -21.83 3.68
C LEU A 29 3.31 -22.11 2.57
N ILE A 30 3.08 -21.14 1.67
CA ILE A 30 2.16 -21.33 0.53
C ILE A 30 2.71 -22.39 -0.43
N LYS A 31 4.02 -22.40 -0.68
CA LYS A 31 4.70 -23.42 -1.50
C LYS A 31 4.49 -24.82 -0.93
N LEU A 32 4.71 -25.02 0.36
CA LEU A 32 4.50 -26.31 1.02
C LEU A 32 3.04 -26.76 0.92
N PHE A 33 2.10 -25.84 1.15
CA PHE A 33 0.67 -26.12 0.98
C PHE A 33 0.36 -26.54 -0.46
N LEU A 34 0.85 -25.81 -1.48
CA LEU A 34 0.57 -26.12 -2.88
C LEU A 34 1.18 -27.48 -3.27
N LYS A 35 2.44 -27.73 -2.91
CA LYS A 35 3.10 -29.01 -3.22
C LYS A 35 2.44 -30.20 -2.54
N GLY A 36 2.02 -30.04 -1.28
CA GLY A 36 1.49 -31.14 -0.47
C GLY A 36 0.06 -31.54 -0.79
N ASN A 37 -0.69 -30.76 -1.57
CA ASN A 37 -2.13 -30.96 -1.78
C ASN A 37 -2.53 -31.07 -3.27
N GLN A 38 -1.59 -31.45 -4.15
CA GLN A 38 -1.82 -31.50 -5.60
C GLN A 38 -3.07 -32.29 -6.00
N GLU A 39 -3.34 -33.42 -5.34
CA GLU A 39 -4.49 -34.29 -5.64
C GLU A 39 -5.84 -33.56 -5.48
N GLN A 40 -5.91 -32.54 -4.62
CA GLN A 40 -7.13 -31.76 -4.37
C GLN A 40 -7.40 -30.69 -5.44
N PHE A 41 -6.42 -30.36 -6.29
CA PHE A 41 -6.53 -29.24 -7.23
C PHE A 41 -7.36 -29.55 -8.49
N SER A 42 -7.82 -30.79 -8.64
CA SER A 42 -8.88 -31.11 -9.58
C SER A 42 -10.23 -30.48 -9.19
N GLU A 43 -10.40 -30.12 -7.92
CA GLU A 43 -11.62 -29.50 -7.36
C GLU A 43 -11.37 -28.07 -6.86
N ILE A 44 -10.23 -27.82 -6.19
CA ILE A 44 -9.87 -26.52 -5.61
C ILE A 44 -8.95 -25.76 -6.58
N LYS A 45 -9.47 -24.72 -7.25
CA LYS A 45 -8.76 -24.08 -8.38
C LYS A 45 -8.59 -22.58 -8.25
N MET A 46 -9.39 -21.90 -7.44
CA MET A 46 -9.38 -20.45 -7.35
C MET A 46 -8.74 -20.00 -6.04
N PHE A 47 -7.54 -19.44 -6.12
CA PHE A 47 -6.77 -18.94 -4.99
C PHE A 47 -6.65 -17.42 -5.05
N ALA A 48 -6.70 -16.78 -3.88
CA ALA A 48 -6.45 -15.34 -3.74
C ALA A 48 -5.25 -15.05 -2.82
N LEU A 49 -4.51 -13.99 -3.13
CA LEU A 49 -3.59 -13.32 -2.23
C LEU A 49 -4.07 -11.89 -2.01
N TYR A 50 -4.69 -11.66 -0.86
CA TYR A 50 -5.21 -10.37 -0.47
C TYR A 50 -4.12 -9.45 0.09
N GLY A 51 -4.13 -8.18 -0.32
CA GLY A 51 -3.29 -7.16 0.28
C GLY A 51 -3.47 -5.82 -0.43
N GLU A 52 -3.25 -4.73 0.29
CA GLU A 52 -3.35 -3.38 -0.28
C GLU A 52 -2.30 -3.15 -1.37
N TRP A 53 -2.55 -2.19 -2.24
CA TRP A 53 -1.54 -1.72 -3.20
C TRP A 53 -0.20 -1.37 -2.52
N GLY A 54 0.91 -1.89 -3.05
CA GLY A 54 2.25 -1.67 -2.50
C GLY A 54 2.66 -2.56 -1.30
N SER A 55 1.83 -3.55 -0.91
CA SER A 55 2.11 -4.48 0.18
C SER A 55 3.14 -5.58 -0.13
N GLY A 56 3.43 -5.85 -1.41
CA GLY A 56 4.41 -6.86 -1.84
C GLY A 56 3.84 -8.10 -2.55
N LYS A 57 2.53 -8.12 -2.87
CA LYS A 57 1.84 -9.23 -3.56
C LYS A 57 2.60 -9.77 -4.77
N SER A 58 2.96 -8.89 -5.70
CA SER A 58 3.70 -9.23 -6.92
C SER A 58 5.03 -9.91 -6.65
N THR A 59 5.78 -9.42 -5.66
CA THR A 59 7.06 -10.04 -5.25
C THR A 59 6.84 -11.45 -4.67
N LEU A 60 5.81 -11.64 -3.86
CA LEU A 60 5.45 -12.96 -3.32
C LEU A 60 5.04 -13.92 -4.45
N MET A 61 4.19 -13.49 -5.37
CA MET A 61 3.73 -14.35 -6.47
C MET A 61 4.85 -14.70 -7.44
N LYS A 62 5.75 -13.77 -7.77
CA LYS A 62 6.93 -14.06 -8.59
C LYS A 62 7.91 -15.01 -7.90
N TYR A 63 8.07 -14.85 -6.58
CA TYR A 63 8.82 -15.81 -5.77
C TYR A 63 8.19 -17.21 -5.83
N LEU A 64 6.88 -17.33 -5.61
CA LEU A 64 6.16 -18.60 -5.73
C LEU A 64 6.28 -19.20 -7.13
N GLN A 65 6.09 -18.40 -8.18
CA GLN A 65 6.24 -18.83 -9.57
C GLN A 65 7.60 -19.50 -9.77
N LYS A 66 8.69 -18.84 -9.35
CA LYS A 66 10.05 -19.39 -9.48
C LYS A 66 10.23 -20.69 -8.69
N GLU A 67 9.78 -20.72 -7.44
CA GLU A 67 9.97 -21.86 -6.54
C GLU A 67 9.14 -23.09 -6.92
N LEU A 68 8.00 -22.88 -7.58
CA LEU A 68 7.07 -23.95 -7.99
C LEU A 68 7.34 -24.47 -9.40
N LYS A 69 8.27 -23.86 -10.16
CA LYS A 69 8.60 -24.25 -11.54
C LYS A 69 9.06 -25.69 -11.71
N GLN A 70 9.53 -26.37 -10.66
CA GLN A 70 9.94 -27.77 -10.76
C GLN A 70 8.75 -28.73 -10.67
N ASP A 71 7.73 -28.37 -9.87
CA ASP A 71 6.57 -29.24 -9.60
C ASP A 71 5.36 -28.90 -10.48
N PHE A 72 5.24 -27.65 -10.93
CA PHE A 72 4.12 -27.13 -11.70
C PHE A 72 4.56 -26.47 -13.00
N ASN A 73 3.65 -26.39 -13.97
CA ASN A 73 3.74 -25.41 -15.04
C ASN A 73 3.32 -24.06 -14.47
N THR A 74 4.13 -23.01 -14.62
CA THR A 74 3.86 -21.73 -13.95
C THR A 74 3.79 -20.61 -14.97
N PHE A 75 2.65 -19.92 -15.02
CA PHE A 75 2.42 -18.78 -15.89
C PHE A 75 2.18 -17.53 -15.06
N PHE A 76 2.60 -16.35 -15.54
CA PHE A 76 2.37 -15.09 -14.85
C PHE A 76 1.72 -14.10 -15.82
N PHE A 77 0.43 -13.89 -15.63
CA PHE A 77 -0.39 -13.00 -16.44
C PHE A 77 -0.50 -11.65 -15.71
N ASP A 78 0.25 -10.66 -16.20
CA ASP A 78 0.18 -9.28 -15.69
C ASP A 78 -0.98 -8.56 -16.41
N THR A 79 -2.09 -8.34 -15.71
CA THR A 79 -3.29 -7.80 -16.38
C THR A 79 -3.11 -6.36 -16.83
N TRP A 80 -2.13 -5.64 -16.29
CA TRP A 80 -1.79 -4.29 -16.71
C TRP A 80 -1.35 -4.23 -18.17
N GLU A 81 -0.69 -5.27 -18.70
CA GLU A 81 -0.26 -5.32 -20.11
C GLU A 81 -1.45 -5.34 -21.08
N PHE A 82 -2.63 -5.71 -20.59
CA PHE A 82 -3.88 -5.84 -21.34
C PHE A 82 -4.96 -4.86 -20.87
N GLU A 83 -4.58 -3.76 -20.19
CA GLU A 83 -5.52 -2.79 -19.60
C GLU A 83 -6.53 -2.25 -20.63
N THR A 84 -6.09 -2.04 -21.87
CA THR A 84 -6.92 -1.53 -22.97
C THR A 84 -7.81 -2.58 -23.62
N ASP A 85 -7.64 -3.85 -23.28
CA ASP A 85 -8.38 -4.93 -23.91
C ASP A 85 -9.81 -4.99 -23.36
N ASN A 86 -10.76 -5.04 -24.29
CA ASN A 86 -12.18 -5.13 -23.95
C ASN A 86 -12.58 -6.49 -23.35
N ASN A 87 -11.69 -7.49 -23.37
CA ASN A 87 -11.96 -8.83 -22.88
C ASN A 87 -10.70 -9.51 -22.30
N LEU A 88 -10.35 -9.15 -21.06
CA LEU A 88 -9.22 -9.75 -20.33
C LEU A 88 -9.26 -11.28 -20.24
N SER A 89 -10.44 -11.90 -20.29
CA SER A 89 -10.56 -13.36 -20.24
C SER A 89 -10.05 -14.00 -21.52
N LEU A 90 -10.28 -13.36 -22.66
CA LEU A 90 -9.74 -13.80 -23.94
C LEU A 90 -8.23 -13.55 -23.98
N SER A 91 -7.77 -12.37 -23.56
CA SER A 91 -6.34 -12.04 -23.49
C SER A 91 -5.56 -13.04 -22.62
N LEU A 92 -6.14 -13.46 -21.48
CA LEU A 92 -5.56 -14.51 -20.64
C LEU A 92 -5.40 -15.84 -21.40
N LEU A 93 -6.43 -16.26 -22.15
CA LEU A 93 -6.37 -17.50 -22.90
C LEU A 93 -5.33 -17.44 -24.01
N GLU A 94 -5.28 -16.33 -24.76
CA GLU A 94 -4.30 -16.09 -25.80
C GLU A 94 -2.87 -16.13 -25.23
N PHE A 95 -2.65 -15.48 -24.08
CA PHE A 95 -1.38 -15.53 -23.36
C PHE A 95 -0.99 -16.97 -22.97
N LEU A 96 -1.91 -17.74 -22.38
CA LEU A 96 -1.62 -19.13 -22.00
C LEU A 96 -1.26 -19.99 -23.22
N ILE A 97 -1.96 -19.79 -24.33
CA ILE A 97 -1.69 -20.48 -25.59
C ILE A 97 -0.31 -20.08 -26.14
N SER A 98 0.04 -18.79 -26.14
CA SER A 98 1.34 -18.32 -26.64
C SER A 98 2.52 -18.80 -25.81
N GLU A 99 2.34 -18.97 -24.49
CA GLU A 99 3.39 -19.45 -23.57
C GLU A 99 3.59 -20.97 -23.62
N THR A 100 2.66 -21.72 -24.23
CA THR A 100 2.65 -23.19 -24.20
C THR A 100 2.80 -23.83 -25.56
N THR A 101 2.29 -23.18 -26.62
CA THR A 101 2.29 -23.73 -27.97
C THR A 101 3.09 -22.86 -28.91
N SER A 102 3.76 -23.47 -29.89
CA SER A 102 4.18 -22.70 -31.06
C SER A 102 2.91 -22.21 -31.77
N ALA A 103 2.84 -20.92 -32.10
CA ALA A 103 1.65 -20.20 -32.62
C ALA A 103 1.05 -20.71 -33.96
N ARG A 104 1.25 -21.98 -34.34
CA ARG A 104 0.83 -22.62 -35.60
C ARG A 104 0.04 -23.92 -35.39
N GLU A 105 -0.39 -24.25 -34.17
CA GLU A 105 -1.19 -25.45 -33.92
C GLU A 105 -2.68 -25.21 -34.18
N GLU A 106 -3.30 -26.07 -35.00
CA GLU A 106 -4.73 -26.04 -35.35
C GLU A 106 -5.66 -25.99 -34.12
N MET A 107 -5.32 -26.76 -33.07
CA MET A 107 -6.05 -26.76 -31.79
C MET A 107 -6.10 -25.39 -31.11
N ALA A 108 -5.02 -24.62 -31.17
CA ALA A 108 -5.00 -23.29 -30.58
C ALA A 108 -6.04 -22.39 -31.26
N GLY A 109 -6.14 -22.49 -32.60
CA GLY A 109 -7.15 -21.78 -33.38
C GLY A 109 -8.58 -22.21 -33.03
N GLU A 110 -8.84 -23.50 -32.86
CA GLU A 110 -10.15 -24.02 -32.46
C GLU A 110 -10.57 -23.51 -31.07
N LEU A 111 -9.68 -23.61 -30.08
CA LEU A 111 -9.95 -23.15 -28.72
C LEU A 111 -10.19 -21.64 -28.67
N ILE A 112 -9.35 -20.84 -29.34
CA ILE A 112 -9.54 -19.38 -29.44
C ILE A 112 -10.88 -19.06 -30.11
N GLY A 113 -11.19 -19.70 -31.25
CA GLY A 113 -12.44 -19.43 -31.96
C GLY A 113 -13.69 -19.71 -31.14
N VAL A 114 -13.69 -20.79 -30.37
CA VAL A 114 -14.81 -21.13 -29.46
C VAL A 114 -14.86 -20.17 -28.27
N ALA A 115 -13.70 -19.85 -27.67
CA ALA A 115 -13.59 -18.94 -26.55
C ALA A 115 -14.03 -17.52 -26.91
N GLU A 116 -13.66 -17.01 -28.09
CA GLU A 116 -14.09 -15.70 -28.57
C GLU A 116 -15.61 -15.59 -28.59
N LYS A 117 -16.30 -16.56 -29.21
CA LYS A 117 -17.76 -16.57 -29.30
C LYS A 117 -18.40 -16.69 -27.92
N LEU A 118 -17.88 -17.60 -27.10
CA LEU A 118 -18.38 -17.82 -25.74
C LEU A 118 -18.22 -16.56 -24.88
N LEU A 119 -17.02 -15.98 -24.86
CA LEU A 119 -16.69 -14.85 -23.99
C LEU A 119 -17.32 -13.53 -24.49
N LYS A 120 -17.46 -13.30 -25.81
CA LYS A 120 -18.21 -12.16 -26.36
C LYS A 120 -19.71 -12.25 -26.01
N GLY A 121 -20.31 -13.44 -26.15
CA GLY A 121 -21.70 -13.67 -25.73
C GLY A 121 -21.87 -13.56 -24.22
N PHE A 122 -20.86 -13.99 -23.46
CA PHE A 122 -20.82 -13.83 -22.02
C PHE A 122 -20.76 -12.36 -21.63
N THR A 123 -19.77 -11.57 -22.06
CA THR A 123 -19.59 -10.16 -21.66
C THR A 123 -20.82 -9.30 -21.92
N LYS A 124 -21.53 -9.53 -23.03
CA LYS A 124 -22.83 -8.89 -23.33
C LYS A 124 -23.96 -9.32 -22.38
N SER A 125 -23.90 -10.53 -21.84
CA SER A 125 -24.90 -11.13 -20.95
C SER A 125 -24.54 -11.09 -19.46
N ILE A 126 -23.40 -10.50 -19.06
CA ILE A 126 -22.98 -10.38 -17.64
C ILE A 126 -23.91 -9.44 -16.87
N ARG A 127 -25.04 -10.02 -16.47
CA ARG A 127 -25.79 -9.85 -15.23
C ARG A 127 -25.76 -11.24 -14.56
N ILE A 128 -24.66 -11.61 -13.90
CA ILE A 128 -24.44 -13.00 -13.47
C ILE A 128 -25.12 -13.31 -12.14
N SER A 129 -25.94 -14.36 -12.14
CA SER A 129 -26.59 -15.06 -11.03
C SER A 129 -25.67 -15.40 -9.84
N PHE A 130 -25.38 -14.43 -9.00
CA PHE A 130 -25.02 -14.67 -7.59
C PHE A 130 -26.30 -14.51 -6.73
N PRO A 131 -26.45 -15.23 -5.60
CA PRO A 131 -27.63 -15.08 -4.73
C PRO A 131 -27.91 -13.60 -4.43
N GLY A 132 -29.06 -13.07 -4.86
CA GLY A 132 -29.39 -11.63 -4.84
C GLY A 132 -29.33 -10.91 -6.20
N LEU A 133 -28.99 -11.60 -7.29
CA LEU A 133 -29.11 -11.14 -8.69
C LEU A 133 -30.28 -11.85 -9.39
N SER A 134 -31.34 -11.12 -9.71
CA SER A 134 -32.42 -11.58 -10.59
C SER A 134 -32.07 -11.31 -12.05
N ILE A 135 -32.19 -12.35 -12.89
CA ILE A 135 -32.07 -12.29 -14.35
C ILE A 135 -33.46 -12.28 -14.98
N ASP A 136 -33.62 -11.49 -16.05
CA ASP A 136 -34.67 -11.67 -17.05
C ASP A 136 -34.01 -12.30 -18.30
N GLY A 137 -34.35 -13.56 -18.60
CA GLY A 137 -33.60 -14.44 -19.52
C GLY A 137 -33.78 -14.16 -21.02
N LYS A 138 -34.47 -13.07 -21.39
CA LYS A 138 -34.88 -12.79 -22.77
C LYS A 138 -33.77 -12.24 -23.68
N THR A 139 -32.78 -11.51 -23.15
CA THR A 139 -31.72 -10.90 -23.97
C THR A 139 -30.62 -11.88 -24.43
N LEU A 140 -30.49 -13.04 -23.76
CA LEU A 140 -29.56 -14.11 -24.19
C LEU A 140 -30.05 -14.85 -25.42
N THR A 141 -31.36 -14.91 -25.64
CA THR A 141 -31.99 -15.63 -26.75
C THR A 141 -32.09 -14.80 -28.02
N GLU A 142 -32.31 -13.48 -27.91
CA GLU A 142 -32.63 -12.63 -29.06
C GLU A 142 -31.42 -12.32 -29.99
N GLU A 143 -30.17 -12.35 -29.49
CA GLU A 143 -28.96 -12.05 -30.33
C GLU A 143 -28.23 -13.29 -30.86
N LEU A 144 -28.53 -14.50 -30.37
CA LEU A 144 -28.02 -15.74 -30.96
C LEU A 144 -28.88 -16.23 -32.15
N GLU A 145 -30.02 -15.60 -32.39
CA GLU A 145 -30.98 -15.99 -33.42
C GLU A 145 -30.71 -15.39 -34.81
N SER A 146 -29.70 -14.51 -34.97
CA SER A 146 -29.48 -13.85 -36.27
C SER A 146 -28.54 -14.56 -37.26
N GLU A 147 -27.87 -15.66 -36.92
CA GLU A 147 -27.22 -16.56 -37.89
C GLU A 147 -27.23 -18.01 -37.37
N LYS A 148 -26.88 -19.00 -38.21
CA LYS A 148 -26.74 -20.43 -37.84
C LYS A 148 -25.59 -20.68 -36.83
N GLU A 149 -25.51 -19.91 -35.77
CA GLU A 149 -24.48 -20.02 -34.75
C GLU A 149 -24.85 -21.04 -33.67
N LYS A 150 -23.82 -21.59 -33.03
CA LYS A 150 -23.95 -22.53 -31.91
C LYS A 150 -24.60 -21.81 -30.73
N THR A 151 -25.53 -22.48 -30.05
CA THR A 151 -26.13 -21.98 -28.81
C THR A 151 -25.07 -21.78 -27.72
N PHE A 152 -25.31 -20.90 -26.75
CA PHE A 152 -24.39 -20.67 -25.62
C PHE A 152 -24.05 -21.96 -24.85
N LEU A 153 -25.01 -22.87 -24.67
CA LEU A 153 -24.78 -24.17 -24.04
C LEU A 153 -23.84 -25.06 -24.88
N GLN A 154 -23.95 -25.04 -26.20
CA GLN A 154 -23.05 -25.77 -27.09
C GLN A 154 -21.64 -25.19 -27.02
N LEU A 155 -21.50 -23.86 -27.08
CA LEU A 155 -20.21 -23.18 -26.93
C LEU A 155 -19.54 -23.52 -25.60
N LYS A 156 -20.30 -23.56 -24.50
CA LYS A 156 -19.80 -23.96 -23.18
C LYS A 156 -19.29 -25.41 -23.15
N LYS A 157 -20.00 -26.36 -23.77
CA LYS A 157 -19.57 -27.77 -23.84
C LYS A 157 -18.33 -27.94 -24.71
N GLU A 158 -18.26 -27.22 -25.81
CA GLU A 158 -17.12 -27.24 -26.73
C GLU A 158 -15.89 -26.61 -26.10
N PHE A 159 -16.02 -25.43 -25.49
CA PHE A 159 -14.94 -24.79 -24.75
C PHE A 159 -14.38 -25.72 -23.66
N LYS A 160 -15.25 -26.39 -22.90
CA LYS A 160 -14.82 -27.39 -21.91
C LYS A 160 -13.96 -28.49 -22.57
N THR A 161 -14.39 -29.00 -23.71
CA THR A 161 -13.69 -30.09 -24.42
C THR A 161 -12.31 -29.61 -24.89
N GLU A 162 -12.25 -28.47 -25.56
CA GLU A 162 -11.00 -27.94 -26.11
C GLU A 162 -10.04 -27.46 -25.01
N PHE A 163 -10.54 -26.89 -23.92
CA PHE A 163 -9.71 -26.46 -22.80
C PHE A 163 -9.07 -27.65 -22.07
N VAL A 164 -9.80 -28.76 -21.89
CA VAL A 164 -9.22 -30.00 -21.32
C VAL A 164 -8.15 -30.59 -22.25
N ARG A 165 -8.39 -30.59 -23.57
CA ARG A 165 -7.39 -31.03 -24.56
C ARG A 165 -6.12 -30.18 -24.50
N PHE A 166 -6.28 -28.87 -24.34
CA PHE A 166 -5.17 -27.94 -24.15
C PHE A 166 -4.36 -28.27 -22.89
N GLU A 167 -5.02 -28.52 -21.75
CA GLU A 167 -4.34 -28.95 -20.53
C GLU A 167 -3.59 -30.29 -20.69
N ASP A 168 -4.20 -31.27 -21.35
CA ASP A 168 -3.59 -32.58 -21.61
C ASP A 168 -2.31 -32.45 -22.45
N ARG A 169 -2.27 -31.50 -23.40
CA ARG A 169 -1.06 -31.20 -24.17
C ARG A 169 0.05 -30.60 -23.32
N ILE A 170 -0.28 -29.61 -22.49
CA ILE A 170 0.69 -29.01 -21.57
C ILE A 170 1.31 -30.10 -20.69
N LYS A 171 0.47 -30.98 -20.13
CA LYS A 171 0.92 -32.13 -19.34
C LYS A 171 1.82 -33.04 -20.15
N ALA A 172 1.44 -33.40 -21.38
CA ALA A 172 2.24 -34.28 -22.24
C ALA A 172 3.62 -33.70 -22.59
N GLN A 173 3.72 -32.38 -22.80
CA GLN A 173 4.96 -31.70 -23.16
C GLN A 173 5.91 -31.51 -21.96
N THR A 174 5.35 -31.24 -20.78
CA THR A 174 6.12 -30.83 -19.59
C THR A 174 6.30 -31.94 -18.57
N ASN A 175 5.50 -33.01 -18.68
CA ASN A 175 5.37 -34.11 -17.72
C ASN A 175 4.96 -33.67 -16.30
N LYS A 176 4.33 -32.49 -16.17
CA LYS A 176 3.79 -31.99 -14.90
C LYS A 176 2.27 -32.05 -14.92
N GLU A 177 1.69 -32.52 -13.82
CA GLU A 177 0.25 -32.76 -13.74
C GLU A 177 -0.56 -31.45 -13.73
N PHE A 178 -0.06 -30.42 -13.04
CA PHE A 178 -0.81 -29.19 -12.79
C PHE A 178 -0.09 -27.94 -13.29
N SER A 179 -0.89 -26.96 -13.70
CA SER A 179 -0.51 -25.61 -14.07
C SER A 179 -1.01 -24.62 -13.03
N ILE A 180 -0.18 -23.64 -12.67
CA ILE A 180 -0.55 -22.50 -11.83
C ILE A 180 -0.40 -21.24 -12.68
N VAL A 181 -1.50 -20.51 -12.80
CA VAL A 181 -1.57 -19.21 -13.47
C VAL A 181 -1.66 -18.14 -12.40
N PHE A 182 -0.57 -17.41 -12.20
CA PHE A 182 -0.56 -16.22 -11.36
C PHE A 182 -1.17 -15.06 -12.14
N ILE A 183 -2.12 -14.35 -11.54
CA ILE A 183 -2.80 -13.19 -12.12
C ILE A 183 -2.59 -12.01 -11.18
N ASP A 184 -1.97 -10.92 -11.64
CA ASP A 184 -1.61 -9.76 -10.82
C ASP A 184 -2.11 -8.45 -11.43
N ASP A 185 -2.04 -7.36 -10.64
CA ASP A 185 -2.38 -5.98 -11.04
C ASP A 185 -3.84 -5.81 -11.54
N LEU A 186 -4.75 -6.66 -11.05
CA LEU A 186 -6.20 -6.57 -11.32
C LEU A 186 -6.78 -5.20 -10.95
N ASP A 187 -6.25 -4.54 -9.92
CA ASP A 187 -6.69 -3.22 -9.46
C ASP A 187 -6.38 -2.08 -10.44
N ARG A 188 -5.65 -2.36 -11.53
CA ARG A 188 -5.34 -1.38 -12.57
C ARG A 188 -6.20 -1.49 -13.83
N CYS A 189 -6.97 -2.55 -13.97
CA CYS A 189 -7.88 -2.69 -15.09
C CYS A 189 -9.25 -2.05 -14.78
N GLU A 190 -10.00 -1.73 -15.83
CA GLU A 190 -11.38 -1.25 -15.69
C GLU A 190 -12.21 -2.18 -14.79
N PRO A 191 -12.93 -1.65 -13.79
CA PRO A 191 -13.72 -2.43 -12.83
C PRO A 191 -14.58 -3.53 -13.46
N GLN A 192 -15.22 -3.21 -14.59
CA GLN A 192 -16.06 -4.15 -15.33
C GLN A 192 -15.24 -5.32 -15.88
N ASN A 193 -14.08 -5.06 -16.45
CA ASN A 193 -13.22 -6.08 -17.04
C ASN A 193 -12.67 -7.04 -15.98
N VAL A 194 -12.33 -6.51 -14.80
CA VAL A 194 -11.90 -7.32 -13.65
C VAL A 194 -12.99 -8.28 -13.20
N LEU A 195 -14.22 -7.77 -13.04
CA LEU A 195 -15.36 -8.61 -12.64
C LEU A 195 -15.70 -9.65 -13.72
N ASN A 196 -15.59 -9.28 -15.00
CA ASN A 196 -15.78 -10.20 -16.12
C ASN A 196 -14.73 -11.32 -16.08
N LEU A 197 -13.46 -10.98 -15.88
CA LEU A 197 -12.37 -11.94 -15.75
C LEU A 197 -12.59 -12.91 -14.60
N LEU A 198 -12.80 -12.41 -13.37
CA LEU A 198 -13.04 -13.25 -12.20
C LEU A 198 -14.24 -14.19 -12.40
N SER A 199 -15.31 -13.70 -13.04
CA SER A 199 -16.48 -14.50 -13.34
C SER A 199 -16.21 -15.55 -14.42
N ALA A 200 -15.49 -15.20 -15.49
CA ALA A 200 -15.12 -16.13 -16.55
C ALA A 200 -14.19 -17.22 -16.03
N LEU A 201 -13.21 -16.86 -15.19
CA LEU A 201 -12.34 -17.81 -14.50
C LEU A 201 -13.17 -18.86 -13.76
N LYS A 202 -14.07 -18.41 -12.87
CA LYS A 202 -14.91 -19.30 -12.07
C LYS A 202 -15.87 -20.14 -12.91
N LEU A 203 -16.45 -19.57 -13.96
CA LEU A 203 -17.52 -20.22 -14.73
C LEU A 203 -17.04 -21.08 -15.88
N PHE A 204 -15.90 -20.78 -16.51
CA PHE A 204 -15.44 -21.45 -17.73
C PHE A 204 -14.06 -22.08 -17.56
N PHE A 205 -13.09 -21.34 -17.05
CA PHE A 205 -11.71 -21.86 -16.99
C PHE A 205 -11.55 -22.96 -15.92
N THR A 206 -12.40 -22.99 -14.90
CA THR A 206 -12.46 -24.11 -13.95
C THR A 206 -13.02 -25.41 -14.52
N TYR A 207 -13.49 -25.44 -15.78
CA TYR A 207 -13.79 -26.70 -16.46
C TYR A 207 -12.55 -27.57 -16.67
N GLY A 208 -11.39 -26.92 -16.82
CA GLY A 208 -10.10 -27.62 -16.79
C GLY A 208 -9.91 -28.32 -15.46
N GLN A 209 -9.20 -29.43 -15.47
CA GLN A 209 -8.94 -30.24 -14.28
C GLN A 209 -7.52 -30.05 -13.75
N ARG A 210 -6.67 -29.31 -14.48
CA ARG A 210 -5.24 -29.20 -14.22
C ARG A 210 -4.75 -27.78 -14.05
N THR A 211 -5.61 -26.78 -14.20
CA THR A 211 -5.23 -25.37 -14.08
C THR A 211 -5.76 -24.74 -12.80
N ILE A 212 -4.84 -24.16 -12.03
CA ILE A 212 -5.07 -23.41 -10.80
C ILE A 212 -4.85 -21.94 -11.11
N PHE A 213 -5.75 -21.07 -10.65
CA PHE A 213 -5.64 -19.62 -10.78
C PHE A 213 -5.32 -19.00 -9.43
N PHE A 214 -4.20 -18.27 -9.36
CA PHE A 214 -3.73 -17.63 -8.14
C PHE A 214 -3.70 -16.11 -8.34
N CYS A 215 -4.70 -15.40 -7.80
CA CYS A 215 -4.93 -13.99 -8.08
C CYS A 215 -4.41 -13.09 -6.95
N GLY A 216 -3.58 -12.09 -7.29
CA GLY A 216 -3.28 -10.96 -6.42
C GLY A 216 -4.46 -9.99 -6.38
N VAL A 217 -5.04 -9.76 -5.21
CA VAL A 217 -6.29 -8.98 -5.09
C VAL A 217 -6.16 -7.87 -4.04
N ASP A 218 -6.42 -6.64 -4.44
CA ASP A 218 -6.73 -5.56 -3.50
C ASP A 218 -8.24 -5.57 -3.19
N LYS A 219 -8.60 -6.01 -1.98
CA LYS A 219 -10.00 -6.09 -1.56
C LYS A 219 -10.72 -4.75 -1.66
N LYS A 220 -10.05 -3.62 -1.39
CA LYS A 220 -10.69 -2.29 -1.45
C LYS A 220 -11.05 -1.94 -2.89
N ALA A 221 -10.11 -2.13 -3.82
CA ALA A 221 -10.33 -1.87 -5.25
C ALA A 221 -11.46 -2.75 -5.82
N ILE A 222 -11.46 -4.06 -5.51
CA ILE A 222 -12.56 -4.93 -5.95
C ILE A 222 -13.90 -4.54 -5.30
N ASN A 223 -13.89 -4.17 -4.02
CA ASN A 223 -15.12 -3.72 -3.35
C ASN A 223 -15.69 -2.45 -4.02
N GLU A 224 -14.84 -1.52 -4.42
CA GLU A 224 -15.26 -0.33 -5.18
C GLU A 224 -15.79 -0.71 -6.57
N ALA A 225 -15.13 -1.65 -7.26
CA ALA A 225 -15.58 -2.18 -8.54
C ALA A 225 -16.96 -2.86 -8.48
N VAL A 226 -17.22 -3.63 -7.42
CA VAL A 226 -18.54 -4.24 -7.17
C VAL A 226 -19.57 -3.17 -6.84
N LYS A 227 -19.22 -2.17 -6.02
CA LYS A 227 -20.14 -1.08 -5.65
C LYS A 227 -20.56 -0.26 -6.86
N SER A 228 -19.64 0.13 -7.73
CA SER A 228 -19.94 0.95 -8.92
C SER A 228 -20.92 0.26 -9.86
N LYS A 229 -20.88 -1.08 -9.92
CA LYS A 229 -21.73 -1.89 -10.77
C LYS A 229 -23.07 -2.27 -10.15
N TYR A 230 -23.14 -2.45 -8.82
CA TYR A 230 -24.29 -3.07 -8.16
C TYR A 230 -24.89 -2.30 -6.97
N ASN A 231 -24.39 -1.09 -6.66
CA ASN A 231 -24.91 -0.16 -5.64
C ASN A 231 -25.03 -0.69 -4.19
N GLU A 232 -24.46 -1.86 -3.85
CA GLU A 232 -24.54 -2.44 -2.49
C GLU A 232 -23.19 -2.96 -1.99
N VAL A 233 -22.77 -2.50 -0.80
CA VAL A 233 -21.49 -2.87 -0.17
C VAL A 233 -21.47 -4.30 0.35
N VAL A 234 -22.61 -4.80 0.83
CA VAL A 234 -22.73 -6.12 1.49
C VAL A 234 -22.45 -7.27 0.50
N LYS A 235 -22.66 -7.05 -0.80
CA LYS A 235 -22.47 -8.05 -1.86
C LYS A 235 -21.01 -8.32 -2.25
N ALA A 236 -20.06 -7.44 -1.90
CA ALA A 236 -18.69 -7.54 -2.40
C ALA A 236 -17.83 -8.60 -1.69
N ASN A 237 -17.96 -8.71 -0.37
CA ASN A 237 -17.27 -9.77 0.38
C ASN A 237 -17.85 -11.15 0.01
N GLU A 238 -19.19 -11.27 -0.05
CA GLU A 238 -19.84 -12.50 -0.50
C GLU A 238 -19.45 -12.89 -1.93
N TYR A 239 -19.26 -11.90 -2.81
CA TYR A 239 -18.79 -12.14 -4.16
C TYR A 239 -17.40 -12.77 -4.15
N LEU A 240 -16.44 -12.17 -3.44
CA LEU A 240 -15.08 -12.70 -3.33
C LEU A 240 -15.04 -14.10 -2.69
N GLU A 241 -15.84 -14.33 -1.64
CA GLU A 241 -15.97 -15.64 -0.97
C GLU A 241 -16.50 -16.74 -1.87
N LYS A 242 -17.39 -16.42 -2.81
CA LYS A 242 -17.93 -17.39 -3.76
C LYS A 242 -17.02 -17.63 -4.97
N ILE A 243 -16.15 -16.66 -5.30
CA ILE A 243 -15.17 -16.80 -6.40
C ILE A 243 -13.98 -17.65 -5.96
N PHE A 244 -13.36 -17.32 -4.83
CA PHE A 244 -12.11 -17.94 -4.38
C PHE A 244 -12.36 -19.08 -3.40
N ASP A 245 -11.83 -20.26 -3.71
CA ASP A 245 -11.94 -21.45 -2.88
C ASP A 245 -11.03 -21.34 -1.65
N VAL A 246 -9.84 -20.76 -1.83
CA VAL A 246 -8.84 -20.55 -0.78
C VAL A 246 -8.27 -19.15 -0.87
N SER A 247 -8.10 -18.50 0.27
CA SER A 247 -7.59 -17.14 0.34
C SER A 247 -6.44 -17.01 1.33
N PHE A 248 -5.35 -16.42 0.88
CA PHE A 248 -4.24 -15.96 1.70
C PHE A 248 -4.32 -14.44 1.84
N SER A 249 -3.67 -13.91 2.89
CA SER A 249 -3.45 -12.48 3.06
C SER A 249 -1.97 -12.20 3.19
N MET A 250 -1.53 -11.06 2.66
CA MET A 250 -0.24 -10.47 3.00
C MET A 250 -0.18 -10.24 4.52
N PRO A 251 0.99 -10.41 5.16
CA PRO A 251 1.14 -10.20 6.60
C PRO A 251 0.63 -8.81 7.01
N GLN A 252 -0.28 -8.78 7.98
CA GLN A 252 -0.73 -7.52 8.59
C GLN A 252 0.41 -6.99 9.47
N GLY A 253 0.85 -5.76 9.23
CA GLY A 253 2.01 -5.19 9.92
C GLY A 253 3.32 -5.81 9.47
N ASN A 254 3.58 -5.84 8.15
CA ASN A 254 4.88 -6.17 7.56
C ASN A 254 5.99 -5.70 8.49
N ASN A 255 6.82 -6.61 9.00
CA ASN A 255 7.97 -6.22 9.80
C ASN A 255 8.85 -5.32 8.90
N ILE A 256 8.80 -4.01 9.14
CA ILE A 256 9.57 -3.04 8.37
C ILE A 256 10.99 -2.91 8.91
N ASP A 257 11.35 -3.61 9.99
CA ASP A 257 12.64 -3.46 10.65
C ASP A 257 13.80 -3.79 9.71
N ARG A 258 13.65 -4.80 8.85
CA ARG A 258 14.68 -5.12 7.83
C ARG A 258 14.77 -4.03 6.77
N LEU A 259 13.62 -3.50 6.32
CA LEU A 259 13.58 -2.39 5.37
C LEU A 259 14.23 -1.13 5.97
N ILE A 260 13.82 -0.71 7.18
CA ILE A 260 14.42 0.42 7.90
C ILE A 260 15.91 0.15 8.15
N GLY A 261 16.25 -1.06 8.60
CA GLY A 261 17.62 -1.51 8.78
C GLY A 261 18.48 -1.30 7.54
N LYS A 262 17.95 -1.53 6.32
CA LYS A 262 18.69 -1.26 5.08
C LYS A 262 19.08 0.22 4.90
N TYR A 263 18.25 1.14 5.36
CA TYR A 263 18.49 2.60 5.24
C TYR A 263 19.29 3.18 6.42
N PHE A 264 19.27 2.51 7.57
CA PHE A 264 19.87 2.97 8.83
C PHE A 264 20.91 1.97 9.41
N SER A 265 21.40 0.99 8.66
CA SER A 265 22.30 -0.08 9.17
C SER A 265 23.62 0.43 9.74
N ASP A 266 24.08 1.57 9.22
CA ASP A 266 25.41 2.13 9.52
C ASP A 266 25.36 3.16 10.66
N THR A 267 24.25 3.25 11.40
CA THR A 267 24.07 4.19 12.52
C THR A 267 24.26 3.50 13.86
N ASN A 268 25.42 3.71 14.50
CA ASN A 268 25.55 3.56 15.94
C ASN A 268 25.40 4.96 16.56
N ILE A 269 24.50 5.12 17.53
CA ILE A 269 24.55 6.25 18.45
C ILE A 269 24.35 5.75 19.87
N ASP A 270 25.32 6.05 20.71
CA ASP A 270 25.21 6.10 22.16
C ASP A 270 24.39 7.34 22.55
N ASN A 271 23.06 7.19 22.62
CA ASN A 271 22.26 8.08 23.47
C ASN A 271 21.80 7.26 24.67
N PRO A 272 22.38 7.44 25.88
CA PRO A 272 22.07 6.62 27.05
C PRO A 272 20.59 6.68 27.50
N LYS A 273 19.77 7.55 26.90
CA LYS A 273 18.33 7.69 27.17
C LYS A 273 17.41 7.17 26.06
N ILE A 274 17.91 6.94 24.84
CA ILE A 274 17.16 6.22 23.81
C ILE A 274 17.62 4.77 23.89
N SER A 275 16.83 3.92 24.54
CA SER A 275 17.17 2.53 24.85
C SER A 275 17.35 1.62 23.62
N HIS A 276 17.19 2.13 22.41
CA HIS A 276 17.19 1.34 21.17
C HIS A 276 18.05 1.97 20.06
N LYS A 277 18.64 1.12 19.22
CA LYS A 277 19.34 1.56 17.99
C LYS A 277 18.38 2.32 17.07
N TRP A 278 18.89 3.28 16.28
CA TRP A 278 18.11 4.11 15.35
C TRP A 278 17.10 3.32 14.48
N PRO A 279 17.45 2.17 13.88
CA PRO A 279 16.49 1.40 13.09
C PRO A 279 15.22 1.03 13.86
N ILE A 280 15.35 0.67 15.14
CA ILE A 280 14.22 0.30 15.98
C ILE A 280 13.38 1.53 16.33
N ALA A 281 14.02 2.64 16.69
CA ALA A 281 13.32 3.89 17.00
C ALA A 281 12.55 4.46 15.79
N ILE A 282 13.15 4.38 14.60
CA ILE A 282 12.51 4.80 13.34
C ILE A 282 11.38 3.83 12.95
N SER A 283 11.56 2.52 13.13
CA SER A 283 10.48 1.54 12.92
C SER A 283 9.28 1.81 13.83
N ASN A 284 9.53 2.02 15.12
CA ASN A 284 8.51 2.40 16.10
C ASN A 284 7.78 3.69 15.70
N PHE A 285 8.50 4.70 15.23
CA PHE A 285 7.90 5.93 14.70
C PHE A 285 6.90 5.64 13.57
N PHE A 286 7.31 4.89 12.53
CA PHE A 286 6.44 4.55 11.40
C PHE A 286 5.22 3.70 11.81
N HIS A 287 5.38 2.79 12.76
CA HIS A 287 4.28 2.02 13.33
C HIS A 287 3.27 2.89 14.07
N ILE A 288 3.74 3.82 14.91
CA ILE A 288 2.86 4.70 15.71
C ILE A 288 2.07 5.66 14.81
N ILE A 289 2.67 6.14 13.72
CA ILE A 289 1.98 7.00 12.74
C ILE A 289 1.18 6.21 11.68
N GLU A 290 1.09 4.89 11.83
CA GLU A 290 0.40 3.98 10.91
C GLU A 290 0.87 4.10 9.45
N PHE A 291 2.14 4.45 9.23
CA PHE A 291 2.76 4.60 7.91
C PHE A 291 3.70 3.43 7.61
N THR A 292 3.12 2.24 7.40
CA THR A 292 3.88 0.98 7.29
C THR A 292 3.83 0.35 5.90
N ASN A 293 3.15 0.97 4.93
CA ASN A 293 3.09 0.46 3.56
C ASN A 293 4.50 0.46 2.91
N PRO A 294 5.04 -0.70 2.48
CA PRO A 294 6.42 -0.81 2.01
C PRO A 294 6.76 0.08 0.81
N ARG A 295 5.85 0.20 -0.16
CA ARG A 295 6.06 1.06 -1.33
C ARG A 295 6.11 2.53 -0.92
N ARG A 296 5.21 2.96 -0.04
CA ARG A 296 5.23 4.34 0.49
C ARG A 296 6.49 4.62 1.31
N LEU A 297 6.90 3.68 2.16
CA LEU A 297 8.14 3.77 2.94
C LEU A 297 9.37 3.91 2.04
N LYS A 298 9.54 3.03 1.04
CA LYS A 298 10.65 3.14 0.08
C LYS A 298 10.70 4.51 -0.59
N LYS A 299 9.54 5.07 -0.96
CA LYS A 299 9.46 6.40 -1.58
C LYS A 299 9.98 7.50 -0.64
N VAL A 300 9.52 7.51 0.62
CA VAL A 300 9.95 8.47 1.65
C VAL A 300 11.43 8.31 1.98
N LEU A 301 11.88 7.07 2.19
CA LEU A 301 13.24 6.75 2.60
C LEU A 301 14.26 7.04 1.48
N ASN A 302 13.90 6.81 0.22
CA ASN A 302 14.73 7.21 -0.92
C ASN A 302 14.90 8.74 -0.97
N LYS A 303 13.82 9.51 -0.82
CA LYS A 303 13.89 10.98 -0.74
C LYS A 303 14.76 11.45 0.43
N PHE A 304 14.61 10.81 1.59
CA PHE A 304 15.46 11.07 2.75
C PHE A 304 16.95 10.79 2.49
N GLN A 305 17.30 9.68 1.82
CA GLN A 305 18.69 9.39 1.45
C GLN A 305 19.26 10.40 0.45
N ILE A 306 18.45 10.92 -0.48
CA ILE A 306 18.86 11.99 -1.40
C ILE A 306 19.23 13.25 -0.60
N LEU A 307 18.37 13.70 0.33
CA LEU A 307 18.66 14.85 1.19
C LEU A 307 19.93 14.63 2.02
N ARG A 308 20.10 13.43 2.59
CA ARG A 308 21.31 13.06 3.33
C ARG A 308 22.56 13.10 2.46
N SER A 309 22.46 12.63 1.21
CA SER A 309 23.59 12.67 0.27
C SER A 309 23.96 14.12 -0.10
N ILE A 310 22.97 14.99 -0.33
CA ILE A 310 23.19 16.42 -0.59
C ILE A 310 23.88 17.08 0.61
N ARG A 311 23.40 16.80 1.84
CA ARG A 311 23.99 17.34 3.06
C ARG A 311 25.45 16.94 3.27
N ASN A 312 25.83 15.73 2.85
CA ASN A 312 27.20 15.24 2.95
C ASN A 312 28.10 15.71 1.80
N SER A 313 27.56 16.40 0.81
CA SER A 313 28.34 16.92 -0.31
C SER A 313 29.14 18.16 0.10
N THR A 314 30.46 18.08 -0.02
CA THR A 314 31.40 19.18 0.31
C THR A 314 31.28 20.39 -0.62
N ASN A 315 30.62 20.25 -1.77
CA ASN A 315 30.57 21.27 -2.83
C ASN A 315 29.34 22.20 -2.75
N LEU A 316 28.48 22.06 -1.73
CA LEU A 316 27.17 22.73 -1.66
C LEU A 316 26.95 23.52 -0.36
N SER A 317 27.98 24.21 0.16
CA SER A 317 27.94 24.88 1.47
C SER A 317 26.71 25.80 1.68
N SER A 318 26.27 26.54 0.66
CA SER A 318 25.10 27.42 0.74
C SER A 318 23.75 26.69 0.84
N ILE A 319 23.68 25.43 0.43
CA ILE A 319 22.49 24.58 0.51
C ILE A 319 22.53 23.73 1.79
N VAL A 320 23.71 23.29 2.22
CA VAL A 320 23.90 22.45 3.42
C VAL A 320 23.33 23.13 4.68
N ASP A 321 23.49 24.45 4.82
CA ASP A 321 22.93 25.22 5.96
C ASP A 321 21.39 25.24 6.01
N LYS A 322 20.72 24.86 4.92
CA LYS A 322 19.26 24.76 4.82
C LYS A 322 18.74 23.33 5.04
N ILE A 323 19.63 22.34 5.17
CA ILE A 323 19.26 20.94 5.40
C ILE A 323 19.43 20.62 6.90
N PRO A 324 18.44 19.99 7.56
CA PRO A 324 18.52 19.66 8.99
C PRO A 324 19.61 18.62 9.30
N ASN A 325 19.97 18.47 10.58
CA ASN A 325 20.98 17.53 11.09
C ASN A 325 20.53 16.06 10.98
N ILE A 326 20.45 15.57 9.75
CA ILE A 326 20.01 14.20 9.40
C ILE A 326 21.17 13.28 9.00
N ASN A 327 22.41 13.70 9.23
CA ASN A 327 23.57 12.84 9.00
C ASN A 327 23.57 11.68 10.00
N LEU A 328 24.10 10.55 9.58
CA LEU A 328 23.94 9.27 10.27
C LEU A 328 25.30 8.57 10.51
N TYR A 329 26.40 9.31 10.32
CA TYR A 329 27.77 8.82 10.51
C TYR A 329 28.44 9.48 11.72
N GLU A 330 29.48 8.84 12.24
CA GLU A 330 30.20 9.16 13.47
C GLU A 330 30.48 10.66 13.68
N GLY A 331 30.15 11.13 14.89
CA GLY A 331 30.29 12.50 15.35
C GLY A 331 28.98 13.07 15.93
N ASP A 332 29.09 13.94 16.94
CA ASP A 332 28.00 14.60 17.70
C ASP A 332 27.15 15.59 16.86
N SER A 333 26.76 15.27 15.63
CA SER A 333 26.04 16.24 14.78
C SER A 333 24.73 15.74 14.20
N SER A 334 24.27 14.54 14.55
CA SER A 334 22.98 14.00 14.10
C SER A 334 21.87 14.27 15.12
N SER A 335 20.67 14.56 14.62
CA SER A 335 19.48 14.81 15.42
C SER A 335 18.38 13.83 15.06
N PHE A 336 18.01 13.00 16.02
CA PHE A 336 16.86 12.11 15.89
C PHE A 336 15.57 12.93 15.65
N PHE A 337 15.39 14.04 16.37
CA PHE A 337 14.26 14.94 16.18
C PHE A 337 14.17 15.48 14.76
N GLU A 338 15.27 16.03 14.23
CA GLU A 338 15.25 16.58 12.88
C GLU A 338 15.11 15.48 11.83
N THR A 339 15.55 14.25 12.12
CA THR A 339 15.28 13.08 11.26
C THR A 339 13.81 12.74 11.21
N ILE A 340 13.14 12.54 12.35
CA ILE A 340 11.69 12.22 12.37
C ILE A 340 10.86 13.37 11.78
N LEU A 341 11.25 14.63 12.04
CA LEU A 341 10.57 15.81 11.50
C LEU A 341 10.73 15.89 9.97
N THR A 342 11.93 15.62 9.46
CA THR A 342 12.19 15.56 8.02
C THR A 342 11.39 14.44 7.35
N LEU A 343 11.40 13.23 7.91
CA LEU A 343 10.62 12.10 7.41
C LEU A 343 9.12 12.45 7.40
N TYR A 344 8.62 13.03 8.48
CA TYR A 344 7.23 13.47 8.58
C TYR A 344 6.86 14.49 7.50
N PHE A 345 7.69 15.51 7.26
CA PHE A 345 7.37 16.51 6.23
C PHE A 345 7.46 15.94 4.82
N ILE A 346 8.38 15.00 4.55
CA ILE A 346 8.38 14.24 3.29
C ILE A 346 7.08 13.45 3.14
N ILE A 347 6.62 12.77 4.19
CA ILE A 347 5.34 12.04 4.18
C ILE A 347 4.19 12.98 3.87
N LEU A 348 4.11 14.12 4.55
CA LEU A 348 3.05 15.10 4.33
C LEU A 348 3.03 15.61 2.89
N HIS A 349 4.18 16.08 2.39
CA HIS A 349 4.25 16.61 1.02
C HIS A 349 3.89 15.56 -0.03
N GLU A 350 4.34 14.32 0.15
CA GLU A 350 4.18 13.26 -0.84
C GLU A 350 2.79 12.61 -0.85
N PHE A 351 2.19 12.41 0.33
CA PHE A 351 0.96 11.62 0.48
C PHE A 351 -0.21 12.38 1.09
N TYR A 352 0.03 13.55 1.69
CA TYR A 352 -1.00 14.34 2.37
C TYR A 352 -0.84 15.84 2.05
N PRO A 353 -0.87 16.25 0.76
CA PRO A 353 -0.56 17.62 0.34
C PRO A 353 -1.50 18.67 0.98
N ASP A 354 -2.76 18.33 1.23
CA ASP A 354 -3.71 19.22 1.92
C ASP A 354 -3.28 19.50 3.36
N VAL A 355 -2.81 18.48 4.08
CA VAL A 355 -2.26 18.62 5.43
C VAL A 355 -0.96 19.41 5.38
N PHE A 356 -0.08 19.12 4.40
CA PHE A 356 1.18 19.85 4.23
C PHE A 356 0.98 21.35 3.98
N GLY A 357 0.03 21.73 3.11
CA GLY A 357 -0.25 23.14 2.82
C GLY A 357 -0.81 23.89 4.02
N THR A 358 -1.53 23.19 4.90
CA THR A 358 -2.29 23.80 5.99
C THR A 358 -1.59 23.73 7.35
N ILE A 359 -0.65 22.80 7.59
CA ILE A 359 0.08 22.69 8.86
C ILE A 359 0.92 23.94 9.18
N PHE A 360 1.26 24.75 8.17
CA PHE A 360 1.97 26.02 8.35
C PHE A 360 1.03 27.24 8.48
N ASN A 361 -0.29 27.07 8.40
CA ASN A 361 -1.25 28.15 8.57
C ASN A 361 -1.61 28.32 10.05
N LEU A 362 -0.77 29.07 10.78
CA LEU A 362 -0.93 29.25 12.22
C LEU A 362 -2.14 30.10 12.59
N GLU A 363 -2.56 31.03 11.73
CA GLU A 363 -3.78 31.82 11.92
C GLU A 363 -5.02 30.90 11.95
N LYS A 364 -5.15 30.02 10.96
CA LYS A 364 -6.24 29.05 10.90
C LYS A 364 -6.20 28.05 12.05
N LYS A 365 -5.00 27.60 12.47
CA LYS A 365 -4.88 26.77 13.68
C LYS A 365 -5.37 27.53 14.92
N SER A 366 -4.96 28.78 15.10
CA SER A 366 -5.40 29.61 16.21
C SER A 366 -6.93 29.73 16.25
N GLU A 367 -7.58 30.01 15.11
CA GLU A 367 -9.03 30.06 15.01
C GLU A 367 -9.70 28.73 15.38
N ASN A 368 -9.20 27.61 14.84
CA ASN A 368 -9.73 26.28 15.11
C ASN A 368 -9.64 25.91 16.60
N TYR A 369 -8.50 26.18 17.23
CA TYR A 369 -8.28 25.86 18.64
C TYR A 369 -9.11 26.76 19.55
N GLN A 370 -9.25 28.04 19.22
CA GLN A 370 -10.16 28.95 19.94
C GLN A 370 -11.61 28.47 19.87
N LYS A 371 -12.07 28.04 18.69
CA LYS A 371 -13.42 27.51 18.51
C LYS A 371 -13.64 26.24 19.32
N ALA A 372 -12.71 25.29 19.25
CA ALA A 372 -12.77 24.05 20.01
C ALA A 372 -12.87 24.29 21.53
N MET A 373 -12.16 25.30 22.05
CA MET A 373 -12.25 25.71 23.46
C MET A 373 -13.59 26.35 23.82
N TYR A 374 -14.14 27.18 22.94
CA TYR A 374 -15.40 27.87 23.21
C TYR A 374 -16.58 26.90 23.35
N ASP A 375 -16.62 25.85 22.53
CA ASP A 375 -17.64 24.81 22.60
C ASP A 375 -17.62 24.05 23.95
N LYS A 376 -16.44 23.93 24.58
CA LYS A 376 -16.29 23.35 25.93
C LYS A 376 -16.72 24.31 27.05
N SER A 377 -16.50 25.62 26.92
CA SER A 377 -16.88 26.60 27.98
C SER A 377 -18.37 26.62 28.32
N ARG A 378 -19.24 26.03 27.47
CA ARG A 378 -20.65 25.74 27.78
C ARG A 378 -20.85 24.68 28.87
N TYR A 379 -19.83 23.86 29.13
CA TYR A 379 -19.73 22.91 30.23
C TYR A 379 -18.76 23.49 31.26
N ARG A 380 -19.30 24.07 32.34
CA ARG A 380 -18.59 24.81 33.40
C ARG A 380 -17.37 24.06 33.95
N ASP A 381 -16.19 24.29 33.40
CA ASP A 381 -14.92 23.78 33.94
C ASP A 381 -13.86 24.89 33.97
N SER A 382 -13.19 25.05 35.10
CA SER A 382 -12.39 26.23 35.46
C SER A 382 -10.94 26.20 34.96
N THR A 383 -10.59 25.30 34.04
CA THR A 383 -9.22 25.08 33.54
C THR A 383 -9.02 25.52 32.08
N VAL A 384 -9.91 26.33 31.52
CA VAL A 384 -9.78 26.82 30.14
C VAL A 384 -8.79 28.00 30.11
N PRO A 385 -7.67 27.90 29.37
CA PRO A 385 -6.74 29.02 29.22
C PRO A 385 -7.41 30.21 28.53
N ASN A 386 -6.95 31.43 28.82
CA ASN A 386 -7.54 32.62 28.23
C ASN A 386 -7.28 32.64 26.71
N LYS A 387 -8.18 33.25 25.93
CA LYS A 387 -8.09 33.39 24.47
C LYS A 387 -6.74 33.97 24.02
N ASP A 388 -6.23 34.96 24.75
CA ASP A 388 -4.94 35.60 24.46
C ASP A 388 -3.74 34.65 24.66
N GLU A 389 -3.85 33.72 25.62
CA GLU A 389 -2.85 32.68 25.88
C GLU A 389 -2.77 31.71 24.69
N VAL A 390 -3.93 31.26 24.19
CA VAL A 390 -4.01 30.40 23.00
C VAL A 390 -3.44 31.09 21.77
N ILE A 391 -3.78 32.38 21.54
CA ILE A 391 -3.26 33.17 20.42
C ILE A 391 -1.73 33.30 20.49
N GLY A 392 -1.18 33.50 21.69
CA GLY A 392 0.25 33.66 21.92
C GLY A 392 1.10 32.48 21.41
N TYR A 393 0.56 31.27 21.42
CA TYR A 393 1.26 30.07 20.94
C TYR A 393 1.33 29.95 19.41
N PHE A 394 0.51 30.68 18.65
CA PHE A 394 0.41 30.55 17.19
C PHE A 394 1.04 31.71 16.41
N SER A 395 2.16 32.26 16.90
CA SER A 395 2.87 33.33 16.18
C SER A 395 3.64 32.82 14.96
N ASN A 396 3.45 33.46 13.81
CA ASN A 396 4.22 33.18 12.58
C ASN A 396 5.73 33.34 12.75
N SER A 397 6.20 34.10 13.76
CA SER A 397 7.63 34.20 14.08
C SER A 397 8.28 32.85 14.39
N TYR A 398 7.51 31.85 14.86
CA TYR A 398 8.03 30.51 15.14
C TYR A 398 8.33 29.69 13.87
N LEU A 399 7.74 30.04 12.72
CA LEU A 399 8.04 29.38 11.44
C LEU A 399 9.44 29.73 10.92
N ASP A 400 9.91 30.94 11.25
CA ASP A 400 11.23 31.48 10.88
C ASP A 400 12.26 31.42 12.03
N ARG A 401 11.86 30.90 13.19
CA ARG A 401 12.77 30.68 14.32
C ARG A 401 13.68 29.49 14.02
N LYS A 402 14.98 29.67 14.27
CA LYS A 402 15.97 28.59 14.14
C LYS A 402 15.71 27.53 15.22
N ILE A 403 15.66 26.26 14.83
CA ILE A 403 15.32 25.17 15.75
C ILE A 403 16.32 25.10 16.93
N ASN A 404 17.61 25.35 16.68
CA ASN A 404 18.62 25.39 17.74
C ASN A 404 18.57 26.61 18.67
N SER A 405 17.81 27.66 18.35
CA SER A 405 17.69 28.85 19.21
C SER A 405 16.51 28.77 20.18
N ILE A 406 15.79 27.65 20.20
CA ILE A 406 14.70 27.38 21.16
C ILE A 406 15.33 27.00 22.51
N ASN A 407 15.03 27.78 23.54
CA ASN A 407 15.48 27.54 24.91
C ASN A 407 14.65 26.43 25.54
N LYS A 408 15.24 25.23 25.59
CA LYS A 408 14.59 24.01 26.10
C LYS A 408 14.35 24.03 27.61
N ASN A 409 14.93 24.99 28.33
CA ASN A 409 14.68 25.19 29.76
C ASN A 409 13.50 26.14 30.02
N GLN A 410 12.93 26.76 28.98
CA GLN A 410 11.76 27.63 29.07
C GLN A 410 10.52 26.91 28.51
N PRO A 411 9.57 26.49 29.37
CA PRO A 411 8.38 25.76 28.95
C PRO A 411 7.58 26.47 27.85
N ASP A 412 7.44 27.80 27.92
CA ASP A 412 6.67 28.58 26.95
C ASP A 412 7.25 28.51 25.53
N GLU A 413 8.57 28.48 25.39
CA GLU A 413 9.22 28.36 24.08
C GLU A 413 9.04 26.96 23.49
N VAL A 414 9.15 25.94 24.34
CA VAL A 414 8.93 24.53 23.96
C VAL A 414 7.47 24.32 23.56
N ASN A 415 6.53 24.84 24.35
CA ASN A 415 5.10 24.76 24.08
C ASN A 415 4.74 25.48 22.78
N SER A 416 5.23 26.69 22.56
CA SER A 416 4.97 27.45 21.33
C SER A 416 5.50 26.71 20.08
N PHE A 417 6.71 26.15 20.15
CA PHE A 417 7.22 25.33 19.07
C PHE A 417 6.38 24.07 18.83
N SER A 418 5.95 23.41 19.90
CA SER A 418 5.08 22.22 19.83
C SER A 418 3.75 22.55 19.16
N MET A 419 3.13 23.68 19.53
CA MET A 419 1.89 24.14 18.91
C MET A 419 2.06 24.48 17.44
N THR A 420 3.26 24.90 17.02
CA THR A 420 3.55 25.16 15.60
C THR A 420 3.42 23.89 14.74
N ILE A 421 3.85 22.73 15.26
CA ILE A 421 3.76 21.42 14.58
C ILE A 421 2.51 20.61 14.97
N SER A 422 1.57 21.22 15.69
CA SER A 422 0.32 20.56 16.12
C SER A 422 -0.65 20.30 14.94
N PRO A 423 -1.63 19.39 15.10
CA PRO A 423 -2.63 19.09 14.08
C PRO A 423 -3.52 20.30 13.80
N ILE A 424 -4.07 20.39 12.59
CA ILE A 424 -4.91 21.54 12.22
C ILE A 424 -6.34 21.47 12.78
N ASN A 425 -6.96 20.29 12.71
CA ASN A 425 -8.35 20.07 13.08
C ASN A 425 -8.38 19.17 14.30
N LEU A 426 -8.66 19.74 15.46
CA LEU A 426 -8.90 18.99 16.68
C LEU A 426 -10.25 19.39 17.27
N LYS A 427 -11.04 18.39 17.65
CA LYS A 427 -12.05 18.57 18.70
C LYS A 427 -11.33 18.49 20.04
N VAL A 428 -10.70 19.60 20.42
CA VAL A 428 -9.92 19.66 21.65
C VAL A 428 -10.87 19.60 22.84
N THR A 429 -10.65 18.63 23.72
CA THR A 429 -11.38 18.46 24.98
C THR A 429 -10.65 19.11 26.16
N ASP A 430 -9.35 19.40 26.06
CA ASP A 430 -8.54 20.10 27.06
C ASP A 430 -7.28 20.69 26.40
N PHE A 431 -6.94 21.96 26.65
CA PHE A 431 -5.78 22.59 26.01
C PHE A 431 -4.48 22.06 26.60
N TYR A 432 -4.45 21.87 27.92
CA TYR A 432 -3.26 21.40 28.62
C TYR A 432 -2.91 19.95 28.24
N SER A 433 -3.90 19.15 27.85
CA SER A 433 -3.65 17.80 27.34
C SER A 433 -2.91 17.76 26.00
N LEU A 434 -2.89 18.87 25.25
CA LEU A 434 -2.10 18.99 24.01
C LEU A 434 -0.62 19.21 24.31
N LEU A 435 -0.31 19.80 25.46
CA LEU A 435 1.06 20.10 25.88
C LEU A 435 1.67 18.98 26.74
N HIS A 436 0.86 18.03 27.20
CA HIS A 436 1.28 16.96 28.11
C HIS A 436 0.89 15.56 27.61
N GLY A 437 1.90 14.73 27.30
CA GLY A 437 1.73 13.40 26.71
C GLY A 437 0.87 12.42 27.51
N GLU A 438 0.96 12.44 28.84
CA GLU A 438 0.15 11.56 29.71
C GLU A 438 -1.36 11.81 29.63
N HIS A 439 -1.77 12.97 29.08
CA HIS A 439 -3.17 13.35 28.97
C HIS A 439 -3.64 13.44 27.52
N PHE A 440 -2.74 13.29 26.54
CA PHE A 440 -3.06 13.46 25.14
C PHE A 440 -4.17 12.52 24.64
N GLU A 441 -4.29 11.30 25.19
CA GLU A 441 -5.34 10.34 24.85
C GLU A 441 -6.76 10.80 25.22
N LYS A 442 -6.89 11.80 26.11
CA LYS A 442 -8.17 12.43 26.43
C LYS A 442 -8.65 13.36 25.31
N THR A 443 -7.79 13.71 24.36
CA THR A 443 -8.10 14.49 23.16
C THR A 443 -8.76 13.58 22.13
N ILE A 444 -10.04 13.81 21.83
CA ILE A 444 -10.81 13.02 20.87
C ILE A 444 -10.65 13.65 19.48
N PRO A 445 -9.87 13.07 18.56
CA PRO A 445 -9.74 13.64 17.23
C PRO A 445 -11.04 13.46 16.42
N GLU A 446 -11.33 14.36 15.49
CA GLU A 446 -12.42 14.16 14.51
C GLU A 446 -12.13 12.98 13.58
N SER A 447 -10.85 12.75 13.28
CA SER A 447 -10.33 11.56 12.61
C SER A 447 -8.87 11.34 13.04
N LYS A 448 -8.40 10.09 13.11
CA LYS A 448 -6.98 9.78 13.38
C LYS A 448 -6.11 10.06 12.14
N SER A 449 -6.03 11.33 11.76
CA SER A 449 -5.22 11.80 10.63
C SER A 449 -3.72 11.71 10.95
N ILE A 450 -2.89 11.73 9.91
CA ILE A 450 -1.43 11.54 10.02
C ILE A 450 -0.76 12.60 10.92
N ASP A 451 -1.24 13.84 10.91
CA ASP A 451 -0.77 14.92 11.76
C ASP A 451 -1.13 14.72 13.24
N TYR A 452 -2.33 14.20 13.52
CA TYR A 452 -2.69 13.78 14.87
C TYR A 452 -1.77 12.68 15.41
N LEU A 453 -1.52 11.62 14.62
CA LEU A 453 -0.67 10.51 15.05
C LEU A 453 0.79 10.95 15.23
N PHE A 454 1.31 11.79 14.33
CA PHE A 454 2.65 12.38 14.49
C PHE A 454 2.74 13.22 15.77
N TYR A 455 1.76 14.09 16.01
CA TYR A 455 1.78 14.95 17.19
C TYR A 455 1.64 14.15 18.48
N LYS A 456 0.82 13.09 18.50
CA LYS A 456 0.76 12.12 19.60
C LYS A 456 2.13 11.53 19.90
N TYR A 457 2.82 11.04 18.86
CA TYR A 457 4.17 10.49 18.98
C TYR A 457 5.15 11.53 19.55
N TYR A 458 5.11 12.76 19.01
CA TYR A 458 5.98 13.84 19.42
C TYR A 458 5.77 14.23 20.88
N ILE A 459 4.54 14.56 21.30
CA ILE A 459 4.23 15.02 22.65
C ILE A 459 4.48 13.94 23.70
N THR A 460 4.18 12.67 23.40
CA THR A 460 4.43 11.55 24.32
C THR A 460 5.93 11.31 24.54
N ASN A 461 6.77 11.62 23.55
CA ASN A 461 8.22 11.39 23.60
C ASN A 461 9.04 12.69 23.63
N GLN A 462 8.41 13.84 23.86
CA GLN A 462 8.97 15.17 23.64
C GLN A 462 10.28 15.38 24.39
N TYR A 463 10.34 14.87 25.62
CA TYR A 463 11.55 14.95 26.43
C TYR A 463 12.73 14.25 25.75
N ASN A 464 12.53 12.99 25.33
CA ASN A 464 13.58 12.14 24.76
C ASN A 464 13.99 12.55 23.34
N ILE A 465 13.03 13.02 22.53
CA ILE A 465 13.30 13.35 21.13
C ILE A 465 13.78 14.79 20.97
N PHE A 466 13.21 15.77 21.70
CA PHE A 466 13.46 17.19 21.46
C PHE A 466 14.22 17.87 22.61
N ILE A 467 13.72 17.76 23.85
CA ILE A 467 14.27 18.50 25.01
C ILE A 467 15.69 18.01 25.34
N SER A 468 15.93 16.70 25.32
CA SER A 468 17.26 16.14 25.58
C SER A 468 18.17 16.10 24.35
N CYS A 469 17.74 16.57 23.17
CA CYS A 469 18.52 16.46 21.94
C CYS A 469 19.59 17.56 21.87
N PRO A 470 20.89 17.27 21.90
CA PRO A 470 21.93 18.31 21.93
C PRO A 470 22.16 18.97 20.57
N ASN A 471 21.93 18.25 19.47
CA ASN A 471 22.51 18.57 18.17
C ASN A 471 21.50 19.12 17.16
N LEU A 472 20.82 20.22 17.50
CA LEU A 472 19.87 20.87 16.60
C LEU A 472 20.56 21.81 15.59
N SER A 473 20.04 21.86 14.37
CA SER A 473 20.58 22.72 13.31
C SER A 473 19.99 24.13 13.37
N ARG A 474 20.53 25.03 12.53
CA ARG A 474 20.03 26.40 12.38
C ARG A 474 18.82 26.50 11.43
N VAL A 475 18.30 25.38 10.93
CA VAL A 475 17.16 25.39 10.01
C VAL A 475 15.89 25.88 10.72
N THR A 476 15.00 26.48 9.93
CA THR A 476 13.66 26.88 10.36
C THR A 476 12.61 25.92 9.77
N LEU A 477 11.36 25.98 10.26
CA LEU A 477 10.27 25.21 9.67
C LEU A 477 9.97 25.66 8.23
N ASN A 478 10.16 26.95 7.92
CA ASN A 478 10.08 27.44 6.54
C ASN A 478 11.22 26.92 5.66
N ASN A 479 12.45 26.75 6.19
CA ASN A 479 13.52 26.08 5.45
C ASN A 479 13.15 24.63 5.14
N LEU A 480 12.64 23.89 6.13
CA LEU A 480 12.16 22.52 5.96
C LEU A 480 11.03 22.41 4.92
N LYS A 481 10.03 23.29 4.99
CA LYS A 481 8.93 23.39 4.01
C LYS A 481 9.48 23.61 2.59
N SER A 482 10.34 24.60 2.44
CA SER A 482 10.98 24.96 1.16
C SER A 482 11.84 23.82 0.64
N MET A 483 12.61 23.16 1.51
CA MET A 483 13.45 22.02 1.17
C MET A 483 12.61 20.87 0.59
N VAL A 484 11.56 20.44 1.29
CA VAL A 484 10.74 19.32 0.82
C VAL A 484 9.95 19.68 -0.46
N SER A 485 9.59 20.95 -0.65
CA SER A 485 8.78 21.39 -1.82
C SER A 485 9.60 21.65 -3.08
N HIS A 486 10.91 21.95 -2.96
CA HIS A 486 11.73 22.41 -4.09
C HIS A 486 13.00 21.59 -4.33
N LEU A 487 13.51 20.88 -3.31
CA LEU A 487 14.70 20.02 -3.46
C LEU A 487 14.35 18.53 -3.68
N LEU A 488 13.07 18.14 -3.51
CA LEU A 488 12.54 16.77 -3.64
C LEU A 488 11.23 16.76 -4.43
#